data_AF-A0A2T7Q6Q4-F1
#
_entry.id   AF-A0A2T7Q6Q4-F1
#
_cell.length_a   1.000
_cell.length_b   1.000
_cell.length_c   1.000
_cell.angle_alpha   90.00
_cell.angle_beta   90.00
_cell.angle_gamma   90.00
#
_symmetry.space_group_name_H-M   'P 1'
#
loop_
_entity.id
_entity.type
_entity.pdbx_description
1 polymer ?
#
loop_
_entity_poly.entity_id
_entity_poly.type
_entity_poly.pdbx_seq_one_letter_code
_entity_poly.pdbx_strand_id
1 'polypeptide(L)' 'MEDEVLMRITPDKAIEILRKDGIDVNIEEAQIILDFLYSMANIVVEQYISMRHCNAEIVTKTVK' A
#
# COMPACT_ATOMS: atom_id res chain seq x y z
N MET A 1 -0.23 -0.33 23.49
CA MET A 1 0.76 -0.36 22.40
C MET A 1 0.26 0.72 21.48
N GLU A 2 0.90 1.89 21.49
CA GLU A 2 0.44 3.00 20.65
C GLU A 2 0.47 2.53 19.20
N ASP A 3 -0.70 2.50 18.58
CA ASP A 3 -0.84 2.27 17.16
C ASP A 3 0.04 3.31 16.47
N GLU A 4 1.17 2.86 15.96
CA GLU A 4 2.04 3.65 15.10
C GLU A 4 1.20 3.95 13.86
N VAL A 5 0.49 5.08 13.91
CA VAL A 5 -0.23 5.62 12.76
C VAL A 5 0.81 5.70 11.67
N LEU A 6 0.77 4.76 10.72
CA LEU A 6 1.64 4.72 9.56
C LEU A 6 1.50 6.07 8.86
N MET A 7 2.40 7.00 9.19
CA MET A 7 2.40 8.33 8.62
C MET A 7 2.62 8.13 7.12
N ARG A 8 1.60 8.48 6.32
CA ARG A 8 1.75 8.46 4.86
C ARG A 8 2.97 9.29 4.49
N ILE A 9 3.85 8.71 3.70
CA ILE A 9 4.99 9.40 3.12
C ILE A 9 4.44 10.54 2.24
N THR A 10 4.91 11.76 2.52
CA THR A 10 4.62 12.96 1.72
C THR A 10 5.53 13.02 0.49
N PRO A 11 5.16 13.79 -0.56
CA PRO A 11 6.02 13.99 -1.73
C PRO A 11 7.42 14.49 -1.37
N ASP A 12 7.56 15.47 -0.46
CA ASP A 12 8.87 15.95 0.01
C ASP A 12 9.72 14.83 0.61
N LYS A 13 9.08 13.96 1.40
CA LYS A 13 9.78 12.83 2.02
C LYS A 13 10.16 11.78 0.97
N ALA A 14 9.33 11.56 -0.04
CA ALA A 14 9.65 10.69 -1.16
C ALA A 14 10.86 11.20 -1.95
N ILE A 15 10.96 12.51 -2.22
CA ILE A 15 12.14 13.12 -2.85
C ILE A 15 13.41 12.86 -2.01
N GLU A 16 13.33 13.02 -0.69
CA GLU A 16 14.47 12.74 0.20
C GLU A 16 14.93 11.27 0.11
N ILE A 17 13.99 10.33 0.10
CA ILE A 17 14.27 8.89 0.02
C ILE A 17 14.85 8.54 -1.35
N LEU A 18 14.17 8.91 -2.43
CA LEU A 18 14.56 8.57 -3.79
C LEU A 18 15.95 9.12 -4.14
N ARG A 19 16.25 10.34 -3.68
CA ARG A 19 17.56 10.97 -3.90
C ARG A 19 18.69 10.26 -3.15
N LYS A 20 18.43 9.65 -1.98
CA LYS A 20 19.43 8.82 -1.28
C LYS A 20 19.82 7.60 -2.12
N ASP A 21 18.91 7.12 -2.95
CA ASP A 21 19.11 6.00 -3.86
C ASP A 21 19.57 6.45 -5.27
N GLY A 22 19.91 7.73 -5.44
CA GLY A 22 20.41 8.29 -6.71
C GLY A 22 19.33 8.60 -7.74
N ILE A 23 18.06 8.63 -7.33
CA ILE A 23 16.91 8.97 -8.17
C ILE A 23 16.49 10.41 -7.84
N ASP A 24 16.84 11.34 -8.72
CA ASP A 24 16.47 12.74 -8.58
C ASP A 24 15.15 13.02 -9.29
N VAL A 25 14.17 13.55 -8.56
CA VAL A 25 12.81 13.81 -9.04
C VAL A 25 12.28 15.12 -8.45
N ASN A 26 11.39 15.78 -9.19
CA ASN A 26 10.65 16.94 -8.70
C ASN A 26 9.41 16.54 -7.86
N ILE A 27 8.68 17.54 -7.36
CA ILE A 27 7.52 17.33 -6.48
C ILE A 27 6.35 16.66 -7.21
N GLU A 28 6.14 16.99 -8.49
CA GLU A 28 5.10 16.40 -9.33
C GLU A 28 5.39 14.92 -9.61
N GLU A 29 6.63 14.58 -9.94
CA GLU A 29 7.09 13.22 -10.18
C GLU A 29 7.01 12.38 -8.91
N ALA A 30 7.45 12.92 -7.77
CA ALA A 30 7.34 12.26 -6.48
C ALA A 30 5.87 11.97 -6.09
N GLN A 31 4.95 12.91 -6.39
CA GLN A 31 3.52 12.70 -6.20
C GLN A 31 2.99 11.55 -7.07
N ILE A 32 3.34 11.53 -8.36
CA ILE A 32 2.94 10.44 -9.29
C ILE A 32 3.44 9.09 -8.81
N ILE A 33 4.70 9.01 -8.37
CA ILE A 33 5.29 7.77 -7.84
C ILE A 33 4.52 7.30 -6.60
N LEU A 34 4.25 8.19 -5.65
CA LEU A 34 3.50 7.85 -4.44
C LEU A 34 2.09 7.37 -4.77
N ASP A 35 1.36 8.05 -5.65
CA ASP A 35 0.00 7.67 -6.03
C ASP A 35 -0.04 6.27 -6.67
N PHE A 36 0.94 5.96 -7.50
CA PHE A 36 1.09 4.63 -8.08
C PHE A 36 1.34 3.56 -7.01
N LEU A 37 2.29 3.77 -6.11
CA LEU A 37 2.64 2.81 -5.05
C LEU A 37 1.49 2.60 -4.06
N TYR A 38 0.79 3.66 -3.65
CA TYR A 38 -0.38 3.53 -2.79
C TYR A 38 -1.53 2.79 -3.48
N SER A 39 -1.75 3.02 -4.78
CA SER A 39 -2.76 2.29 -5.55
C SER A 39 -2.44 0.80 -5.60
N MET A 40 -1.18 0.44 -5.86
CA MET A 40 -0.74 -0.96 -5.82
C MET A 40 -0.90 -1.58 -4.42
N ALA A 41 -0.48 -0.88 -3.37
CA ALA A 41 -0.60 -1.35 -2.01
C ALA A 41 -2.06 -1.62 -1.64
N ASN A 42 -2.98 -0.72 -2.02
CA ASN A 42 -4.41 -0.89 -1.79
C ASN A 42 -4.95 -2.14 -2.49
N ILE A 43 -4.61 -2.34 -3.77
CA ILE A 43 -5.00 -3.54 -4.52
C ILE A 43 -4.51 -4.82 -3.83
N VAL A 44 -3.24 -4.86 -3.41
CA VAL A 44 -2.67 -6.04 -2.74
C VAL A 44 -3.35 -6.33 -1.40
N VAL A 45 -3.61 -5.28 -0.60
CA VAL A 45 -4.32 -5.41 0.67
C VAL A 45 -5.76 -5.88 0.45
N GLU A 46 -6.48 -5.30 -0.50
CA GLU A 46 -7.84 -5.70 -0.86
C GLU A 46 -7.91 -7.15 -1.33
N GLN A 47 -6.97 -7.59 -2.18
CA GLN A 47 -6.90 -8.98 -2.62
C GLN A 47 -6.63 -9.92 -1.46
N TYR A 48 -5.65 -9.60 -0.60
CA TYR A 48 -5.32 -10.42 0.55
C TYR A 48 -6.51 -10.56 1.52
N ILE A 49 -7.18 -9.45 1.83
CA ILE A 49 -8.37 -9.43 2.70
C ILE A 49 -9.51 -10.22 2.04
N SER A 50 -9.79 -9.98 0.76
CA SER A 50 -10.85 -10.67 0.02
C SER A 50 -10.62 -12.19 -0.05
N MET A 51 -9.38 -12.64 -0.27
CA MET A 51 -9.04 -14.07 -0.24
C MET A 51 -9.25 -14.68 1.15
N ARG A 52 -8.99 -13.95 2.24
CA ARG A 52 -9.29 -14.41 3.60
C ARG A 52 -10.79 -14.55 3.85
N HIS A 53 -11.61 -13.64 3.29
CA HIS A 53 -13.07 -13.73 3.40
C HIS A 53 -13.67 -14.86 2.56
N CYS A 54 -13.11 -15.17 1.38
CA CYS A 54 -13.53 -16.35 0.60
C CYS A 54 -13.29 -17.68 1.32
N ASN A 55 -12.21 -17.81 2.10
CA ASN A 55 -11.91 -19.06 2.84
C ASN A 55 -12.91 -19.36 3.97
N ALA A 56 -13.62 -18.35 4.50
CA ALA A 56 -14.66 -18.55 5.50
C ALA A 56 -15.97 -19.11 4.90
N GLU A 57 -16.26 -18.80 3.63
CA GLU A 57 -17.48 -19.27 2.96
C GLU A 57 -17.37 -20.70 2.43
N ILE A 58 -16.17 -21.17 2.09
CA ILE A 58 -15.97 -22.54 1.59
C ILE A 58 -16.16 -23.57 2.72
N VAL A 59 -15.74 -23.24 3.95
CA VAL A 59 -15.90 -24.14 5.11
C VAL A 59 -17.37 -24.32 5.50
N THR A 60 -18.21 -23.30 5.30
CA THR A 60 -19.64 -23.36 5.68
C THR A 60 -20.53 -24.03 4.63
N LYS A 61 -20.09 -24.14 3.37
CA LYS A 61 -20.86 -24.80 2.29
C LYS A 61 -20.55 -26.29 2.11
N THR A 62 -19.46 -26.81 2.66
CA THR A 62 -19.14 -28.26 2.61
C THR A 62 -19.80 -29.06 3.74
N VAL A 63 -20.47 -28.39 4.68
CA VAL A 63 -21.30 -29.03 5.73
C VAL A 63 -22.78 -28.71 5.47
N LYS A 64 -23.30 -29.15 4.32
CA LYS A 64 -24.74 -29.32 4.08
C LYS A 64 -24.97 -30.50 3.16
#